data_AF-Q2TUB4-F1
#
_entry.id   AF-Q2TUB4-F1
#
_cell.length_a   1.000
_cell.length_b   1.000
_cell.length_c   1.000
_cell.angle_alpha   90.00
_cell.angle_beta   90.00
_cell.angle_gamma   90.00
#
_symmetry.space_group_name_H-M   'P 1'
#
loop_
_entity.id
_entity.type
_entity.pdbx_description
1 polymer ?
#
loop_
_entity_poly.entity_id
_entity_poly.type
_entity_poly.pdbx_seq_one_letter_code
_entity_poly.pdbx_strand_id
1 'polypeptide(L)'
;MLSIIKKGLICVRTTKRNVLISLIDINEKKVKLSSSLGCLKGTGFDKRANYASVRAFSEIFTRKIQELGYTDVSLMLRGLGVSRVALIHVIRDYNLKLNRITDETLSSHNGCRPSKQRRKKIRTRISFKTKKLLSPGS
;
A
#
# COMPACT_ATOMS: atom_id res chain seq x y z
N MET A 1 -2.29 37.24 -10.96
CA MET A 1 -2.44 36.07 -11.86
C MET A 1 -2.83 34.88 -10.99
N LEU A 2 -4.08 34.44 -11.01
CA LEU A 2 -4.53 33.31 -10.20
C LEU A 2 -3.90 32.03 -10.78
N SER A 3 -2.91 31.47 -10.09
CA SER A 3 -2.35 30.16 -10.44
C SER A 3 -3.47 29.12 -10.34
N ILE A 4 -3.82 28.47 -11.45
CA ILE A 4 -4.83 27.41 -11.47
C ILE A 4 -4.26 26.22 -10.69
N ILE A 5 -4.75 26.02 -9.47
CA ILE A 5 -4.34 24.92 -8.60
C ILE A 5 -5.04 23.65 -9.08
N LYS A 6 -4.27 22.66 -9.55
CA LYS A 6 -4.81 21.35 -9.90
C LYS A 6 -5.06 20.54 -8.63
N LYS A 7 -6.32 20.15 -8.44
CA LYS A 7 -6.78 19.35 -7.30
C LYS A 7 -6.99 17.90 -7.72
N GLY A 8 -6.42 16.97 -6.96
CA GLY A 8 -6.49 15.54 -7.21
C GLY A 8 -7.11 14.76 -6.06
N LEU A 9 -7.65 13.59 -6.38
CA LEU A 9 -8.08 12.57 -5.44
C LEU A 9 -7.20 11.34 -5.62
N ILE A 10 -6.48 10.94 -4.56
CA ILE A 10 -5.73 9.69 -4.52
C ILE A 10 -6.61 8.62 -3.88
N CYS A 11 -6.99 7.63 -4.68
CA CYS A 11 -7.71 6.45 -4.23
C CYS A 11 -6.70 5.32 -3.96
N VAL A 12 -6.65 4.84 -2.72
CA VAL A 12 -5.78 3.75 -2.29
C VAL A 12 -6.62 2.54 -1.96
N ARG A 13 -6.28 1.39 -2.58
CA ARG A 13 -6.81 0.09 -2.19
C ARG A 13 -5.69 -0.80 -1.67
N THR A 14 -5.74 -1.07 -0.37
CA THR A 14 -4.78 -1.93 0.31
C THR A 14 -5.36 -3.32 0.54
N THR A 15 -4.55 -4.33 0.31
CA THR A 15 -4.82 -5.73 0.65
C THR A 15 -3.57 -6.33 1.29
N LYS A 16 -3.69 -7.49 1.94
CA LYS A 16 -2.54 -8.18 2.56
C LYS A 16 -1.41 -8.55 1.58
N ARG A 17 -1.68 -8.53 0.27
CA ARG A 17 -0.72 -8.95 -0.78
C ARG A 17 -0.33 -7.82 -1.70
N ASN A 18 -1.20 -6.86 -1.96
CA ASN A 18 -0.97 -5.82 -2.95
C ASN A 18 -1.58 -4.48 -2.52
N VAL A 19 -0.98 -3.39 -2.99
CA VAL A 19 -1.46 -2.03 -2.86
C VAL A 19 -1.64 -1.45 -4.26
N LEU A 20 -2.81 -0.88 -4.50
CA LEU A 20 -3.17 -0.20 -5.73
C LEU A 20 -3.42 1.27 -5.41
N ILE A 21 -2.86 2.17 -6.21
CA ILE A 21 -3.01 3.61 -6.04
C ILE A 21 -3.39 4.20 -7.38
N SER A 22 -4.40 5.08 -7.37
CA SER A 22 -4.85 5.78 -8.55
C SER A 22 -5.07 7.25 -8.23
N LEU A 23 -4.62 8.13 -9.12
CA LEU A 23 -4.89 9.55 -9.11
C LEU A 23 -6.07 9.85 -10.04
N ILE A 24 -7.08 10.51 -9.50
CA ILE A 24 -8.26 10.98 -10.21
C ILE A 24 -8.26 12.51 -10.16
N ASP A 25 -8.50 13.15 -11.30
CA ASP A 25 -8.74 14.59 -11.33
C ASP A 25 -10.16 14.88 -10.83
N ILE A 26 -10.30 15.81 -9.88
CA ILE A 26 -11.61 16.14 -9.28
C ILE A 26 -12.52 16.83 -10.30
N ASN A 27 -11.97 17.68 -11.16
CA ASN A 27 -12.75 18.47 -12.10
C ASN A 27 -13.20 17.63 -13.29
N GLU A 28 -12.28 16.87 -13.89
CA GLU A 28 -12.58 16.03 -15.05
C GLU A 28 -13.23 14.70 -14.68
N LYS A 29 -13.15 14.28 -13.40
CA LYS A 29 -13.57 12.96 -12.90
C LYS A 29 -12.94 11.79 -13.68
N LYS A 30 -11.71 11.98 -14.20
CA LYS A 30 -10.96 10.98 -14.98
C LYS A 30 -9.74 10.49 -14.22
N VAL A 31 -9.41 9.21 -14.40
CA VAL A 31 -8.17 8.62 -13.88
C VAL A 31 -7.01 9.12 -14.73
N LYS A 32 -6.04 9.80 -14.09
CA LYS A 32 -4.85 10.34 -14.76
C LYS A 32 -3.66 9.43 -14.61
N LEU A 33 -3.55 8.75 -13.48
CA LEU A 33 -2.48 7.81 -13.21
C LEU A 33 -3.03 6.64 -12.39
N SER A 34 -2.61 5.43 -12.72
CA SER A 34 -2.92 4.25 -11.93
C SER A 34 -1.71 3.35 -11.90
N SER A 35 -1.35 2.87 -10.72
CA SER A 35 -0.22 1.97 -10.56
C SER A 35 -0.46 0.98 -9.44
N SER A 36 0.30 -0.11 -9.50
CA SER A 36 0.31 -1.15 -8.49
C SER A 36 1.71 -1.35 -7.95
N LEU A 37 1.81 -1.93 -6.76
CA LEU A 37 3.09 -2.32 -6.19
C LEU A 37 3.94 -3.21 -7.11
N GLY A 38 3.29 -3.90 -8.07
CA GLY A 38 3.97 -4.67 -9.11
C GLY A 38 4.87 -3.84 -10.04
N CYS A 39 4.79 -2.51 -10.04
CA CYS A 39 5.72 -1.62 -10.76
C CYS A 39 7.17 -1.73 -10.25
N LEU A 40 7.37 -2.18 -9.01
CA LEU A 40 8.70 -2.35 -8.42
C LEU A 40 9.42 -3.65 -8.85
N LYS A 41 8.86 -4.44 -9.77
CA LYS A 41 9.52 -5.66 -10.26
C LYS A 41 10.90 -5.32 -10.83
N GLY A 42 11.93 -6.01 -10.33
CA GLY A 42 13.33 -5.83 -10.77
C GLY A 42 14.16 -4.90 -9.89
N THR A 43 13.55 -4.19 -8.95
CA THR A 43 14.25 -3.25 -8.03
C THR A 43 14.67 -3.90 -6.69
N GLY A 44 14.56 -5.22 -6.57
CA GLY A 44 14.86 -5.96 -5.33
C GLY A 44 13.77 -5.91 -4.26
N PHE A 45 12.72 -5.10 -4.44
CA PHE A 45 11.59 -5.04 -3.50
C PHE A 45 10.56 -6.17 -3.72
N ASP A 46 9.99 -6.64 -2.61
CA ASP A 46 8.91 -7.62 -2.63
C ASP A 46 7.66 -7.06 -3.31
N LYS A 47 7.00 -7.89 -4.12
CA LYS A 47 5.65 -7.61 -4.65
C LYS A 47 4.58 -7.54 -3.55
N ARG A 48 4.90 -8.01 -2.35
CA ARG A 48 4.00 -8.01 -1.19
C ARG A 48 4.04 -6.66 -0.50
N ALA A 49 2.90 -6.30 0.09
CA ALA A 49 2.70 -5.05 0.79
C ALA A 49 3.43 -5.01 2.14
N ASN A 50 4.77 -4.91 2.10
CA ASN A 50 5.63 -4.60 3.25
C ASN A 50 5.81 -3.09 3.35
N TYR A 51 6.17 -2.58 4.54
CA TYR A 51 6.37 -1.14 4.76
C TYR A 51 7.37 -0.53 3.78
N ALA A 52 8.55 -1.14 3.63
CA ALA A 52 9.61 -0.67 2.74
C ALA A 52 9.18 -0.64 1.26
N SER A 53 8.56 -1.73 0.76
CA SER A 53 8.07 -1.78 -0.63
C SER A 53 7.00 -0.72 -0.89
N VAL A 54 6.07 -0.53 0.05
CA VAL A 54 5.01 0.48 -0.09
C VAL A 54 5.61 1.88 -0.05
N ARG A 55 6.61 2.14 0.81
CA ARG A 55 7.32 3.42 0.86
C ARG A 55 7.94 3.75 -0.50
N ALA A 56 8.82 2.89 -1.01
CA ALA A 56 9.49 3.10 -2.29
C ALA A 56 8.51 3.26 -3.47
N PHE A 57 7.42 2.47 -3.47
CA PHE A 57 6.38 2.58 -4.48
C PHE A 57 5.64 3.93 -4.42
N SER A 58 5.32 4.37 -3.20
CA SER A 58 4.62 5.65 -2.97
C SER A 58 5.49 6.82 -3.39
N GLU A 59 6.81 6.75 -3.19
CA GLU A 59 7.75 7.80 -3.58
C GLU A 59 7.76 7.99 -5.09
N ILE A 60 7.84 6.90 -5.85
CA ILE A 60 7.78 6.92 -7.32
C ILE A 60 6.42 7.45 -7.80
N PHE A 61 5.33 7.02 -7.16
CA PHE A 61 3.99 7.47 -7.52
C PHE A 61 3.83 8.98 -7.27
N THR A 62 4.25 9.47 -6.11
CA THR A 62 4.16 10.87 -5.72
C THR A 62 5.01 11.79 -6.61
N ARG A 63 6.21 11.36 -7.02
CA ARG A 63 7.02 12.11 -8.00
C ARG A 63 6.27 12.29 -9.32
N LYS A 64 5.65 11.23 -9.83
CA LYS A 64 4.83 11.31 -11.06
C LYS A 64 3.62 12.24 -10.91
N ILE A 65 3.02 12.32 -9.73
CA ILE A 65 1.93 13.28 -9.46
C ILE A 65 2.43 14.72 -9.56
N GLN A 66 3.60 15.01 -9.01
CA GLN A 66 4.22 16.34 -9.07
C GLN A 66 4.57 16.72 -10.51
N GLU A 67 5.10 15.78 -11.30
CA GLU A 67 5.37 15.97 -12.74
C GLU A 67 4.11 16.35 -13.53
N LEU A 68 2.94 15.82 -13.13
CA LEU A 68 1.65 16.18 -13.72
C LEU A 68 1.09 17.54 -13.25
N GLY A 69 1.73 18.15 -12.24
CA GLY A 69 1.40 19.48 -11.70
C GLY A 69 0.28 19.50 -10.66
N TYR A 70 -0.03 18.37 -10.02
CA TYR A 70 -0.99 18.33 -8.90
C TYR A 70 -0.30 18.72 -7.59
N THR A 71 -0.88 19.68 -6.89
CA THR A 71 -0.33 20.24 -5.64
C THR A 71 -1.24 19.97 -4.46
N ASP A 72 -2.55 20.07 -4.68
CA ASP A 72 -3.60 19.83 -3.69
C ASP A 72 -4.20 18.45 -3.88
N VAL A 73 -4.18 17.62 -2.84
CA VAL A 73 -4.62 16.24 -2.94
C VAL A 73 -5.47 15.81 -1.75
N SER A 74 -6.55 15.08 -2.04
CA SER A 74 -7.35 14.37 -1.05
C SER A 74 -7.05 12.88 -1.09
N LEU A 75 -6.99 12.22 0.06
CA LEU A 75 -6.72 10.79 0.20
C LEU A 75 -7.99 10.02 0.57
N MET A 76 -8.30 9.00 -0.21
CA MET A 76 -9.33 8.01 0.07
C MET A 76 -8.69 6.64 0.29
N LEU A 77 -8.77 6.12 1.51
CA LEU A 77 -8.14 4.87 1.92
C LEU A 77 -9.16 3.73 1.98
N ARG A 78 -8.85 2.59 1.37
CA ARG A 78 -9.64 1.36 1.49
C ARG A 78 -8.77 0.18 1.93
N GLY A 79 -9.31 -0.65 2.83
CA GLY A 79 -8.64 -1.84 3.38
C GLY A 79 -7.67 -1.49 4.51
N LEU A 80 -7.47 -2.40 5.48
CA LEU A 80 -6.72 -2.18 6.73
C LEU A 80 -5.26 -2.66 6.63
N GLY A 81 -4.33 -2.01 7.34
CA GLY A 81 -2.96 -2.51 7.55
C GLY A 81 -1.83 -1.48 7.45
N VAL A 82 -0.59 -1.98 7.54
CA VAL A 82 0.68 -1.21 7.59
C VAL A 82 0.86 -0.29 6.38
N SER A 83 0.31 -0.67 5.22
CA SER A 83 0.44 0.09 3.97
C SER A 83 -0.14 1.50 4.04
N ARG A 84 -1.19 1.73 4.85
CA ARG A 84 -1.79 3.06 5.01
C ARG A 84 -0.79 4.05 5.61
N VAL A 85 -0.12 3.62 6.68
CA VAL A 85 0.81 4.44 7.43
C VAL A 85 1.99 4.83 6.55
N ALA A 86 2.59 3.85 5.85
CA ALA A 86 3.67 4.10 4.89
C ALA A 86 3.30 5.13 3.82
N LEU A 87 2.10 5.02 3.24
CA LEU A 87 1.59 5.95 2.23
C LEU A 87 1.44 7.37 2.75
N ILE A 88 0.82 7.52 3.92
CA ILE A 88 0.59 8.83 4.54
C ILE A 88 1.93 9.50 4.85
N HIS A 89 2.92 8.76 5.36
CA HIS A 89 4.26 9.31 5.61
C HIS A 89 4.90 9.83 4.33
N VAL A 90 4.92 9.03 3.26
CA VAL A 90 5.54 9.46 2.00
C VAL A 90 4.85 10.69 1.40
N ILE A 91 3.52 10.75 1.42
CA ILE A 91 2.83 11.91 0.84
C ILE A 91 3.09 13.18 1.66
N ARG A 92 3.22 13.05 2.99
CA ARG A 92 3.64 14.15 3.87
C ARG A 92 5.08 14.60 3.58
N ASP A 93 6.00 13.66 3.38
CA ASP A 93 7.42 13.94 3.11
C ASP A 93 7.62 14.69 1.78
N TYR A 94 6.72 14.52 0.81
CA TYR A 94 6.84 15.07 -0.55
C TYR A 94 6.11 16.42 -0.76
N ASN A 95 5.81 17.18 0.30
CA ASN A 95 5.22 18.53 0.22
C ASN A 95 3.93 18.64 -0.63
N LEU A 96 3.18 17.55 -0.80
CA LEU A 96 1.82 17.62 -1.36
C LEU A 96 0.87 18.15 -0.28
N LYS A 97 0.03 19.12 -0.64
CA LYS A 97 -0.96 19.66 0.28
C LYS A 97 -2.09 18.65 0.47
N LEU A 98 -2.11 18.01 1.64
CA LEU A 98 -3.15 17.07 2.02
C LEU A 98 -4.37 17.79 2.58
N ASN A 99 -5.43 17.88 1.78
CA ASN A 99 -6.66 18.58 2.17
C ASN A 99 -7.59 17.73 3.04
N ARG A 100 -7.70 16.43 2.74
CA ARG A 100 -8.61 15.51 3.45
C ARG A 100 -8.07 14.09 3.42
N ILE A 101 -8.24 13.36 4.52
CA ILE A 101 -8.00 11.92 4.60
C ILE A 101 -9.32 11.26 5.01
N THR A 102 -9.88 10.40 4.16
CA THR A 102 -11.08 9.63 4.45
C THR A 102 -10.78 8.14 4.41
N ASP A 103 -11.31 7.41 5.40
CA ASP A 103 -11.31 5.94 5.38
C ASP A 103 -12.65 5.46 4.82
N GLU A 104 -12.61 4.74 3.71
CA GLU A 104 -13.76 4.13 3.05
C GLU A 104 -13.72 2.60 3.13
N THR A 105 -13.22 2.05 4.25
CA THR A 105 -13.40 0.61 4.51
C THR A 105 -14.87 0.26 4.65
N LEU A 106 -15.38 -0.46 3.67
CA LEU A 106 -16.74 -0.99 3.66
C LEU A 106 -16.94 -1.94 4.85
N SER A 107 -17.92 -1.64 5.71
CA SER A 107 -18.45 -2.57 6.69
C SER A 107 -19.61 -3.34 6.07
N SER A 108 -19.56 -4.67 6.07
CA SER A 108 -20.67 -5.48 5.56
C SER A 108 -21.75 -5.58 6.64
N HIS A 109 -22.94 -5.02 6.38
CA HIS A 109 -24.02 -5.04 7.37
C HIS A 109 -24.60 -6.45 7.59
N ASN A 110 -24.75 -7.27 6.54
CA ASN A 110 -25.13 -8.70 6.61
C ASN A 110 -24.82 -9.41 5.27
N GLY A 111 -23.57 -9.83 5.05
CA GLY A 111 -23.15 -10.51 3.82
C GLY A 111 -23.15 -12.05 3.92
N CYS A 112 -22.97 -12.73 2.79
CA CYS A 112 -22.72 -14.18 2.78
C CYS A 112 -21.52 -14.54 3.66
N ARG A 113 -21.52 -15.76 4.23
CA ARG A 113 -20.41 -16.27 5.03
C ARG A 113 -19.10 -16.19 4.20
N PRO A 114 -18.03 -15.56 4.72
CA PRO A 114 -16.76 -15.48 4.00
C PRO A 114 -16.20 -16.88 3.74
N SER A 115 -15.49 -17.03 2.62
CA SER A 115 -14.89 -18.31 2.24
C SER A 115 -14.11 -18.94 3.39
N LYS A 116 -14.31 -20.24 3.64
CA LYS A 116 -13.64 -20.97 4.70
C LYS A 116 -12.13 -20.83 4.52
N GLN A 117 -11.44 -20.28 5.51
CA GLN A 117 -9.98 -20.24 5.49
C GLN A 117 -9.45 -21.67 5.36
N ARG A 118 -8.59 -21.91 4.38
CA ARG A 118 -7.96 -23.22 4.19
C ARG A 118 -7.24 -23.61 5.47
N ARG A 119 -7.58 -24.77 6.05
CA ARG A 119 -6.85 -25.35 7.18
C ARG A 119 -5.39 -25.48 6.76
N LYS A 120 -4.49 -24.68 7.35
CA LYS A 120 -3.06 -24.85 7.13
C LYS A 120 -2.69 -26.20 7.75
N LYS A 121 -2.16 -27.14 6.96
CA LYS A 121 -1.48 -28.30 7.54
C LYS A 121 -0.34 -27.73 8.39
N ILE A 122 -0.35 -27.98 9.69
CA ILE A 122 0.81 -27.70 10.53
C ILE A 122 1.96 -28.45 9.85
N ARG A 123 2.97 -27.73 9.35
CA ARG A 123 4.19 -28.39 8.89
C ARG A 123 4.84 -28.93 10.16
N THR A 124 4.57 -30.17 10.51
CA THR A 124 5.36 -30.95 11.46
C THR A 124 6.71 -31.26 10.82
N ARG A 125 7.52 -30.22 10.59
CA ARG A 125 8.98 -30.38 10.56
C ARG A 125 9.45 -29.94 11.92
N ILE A 126 9.40 -30.85 12.89
CA ILE A 126 10.32 -30.78 14.01
C ILE A 126 11.70 -30.86 13.35
N SER A 127 12.40 -29.74 13.30
CA SER A 127 13.77 -29.71 12.84
C SER A 127 14.60 -30.55 13.81
N PHE A 128 14.98 -31.76 13.40
CA PHE A 128 15.96 -32.62 14.08
C PHE A 128 17.38 -32.00 14.12
N LYS A 129 17.50 -30.68 14.28
CA LYS A 129 18.76 -29.94 14.17
C LYS A 129 19.32 -29.49 15.53
N THR A 130 18.95 -30.17 16.62
CA THR A 130 19.46 -29.91 17.98
C THR A 130 19.84 -31.19 18.73
N LYS A 131 20.45 -32.18 18.05
CA LYS A 131 21.06 -33.37 18.69
C LYS A 131 22.58 -33.48 18.45
N LYS A 132 23.28 -32.36 18.28
CA LYS A 132 24.75 -32.35 18.11
C LYS A 132 25.43 -31.28 18.97
N LEU A 133 25.09 -31.28 20.26
CA LEU A 133 25.85 -30.62 21.32
C LEU A 133 25.65 -31.46 22.57
N LEU A 134 26.54 -32.44 22.76
CA LEU A 134 26.84 -33.20 23.98
C LEU A 134 27.79 -34.33 23.54
N SER A 135 29.04 -33.98 23.23
CA SER A 135 30.14 -34.93 23.37
C SER A 135 30.45 -34.98 24.87
N PRO A 136 30.35 -36.14 25.56
CA PRO A 136 30.86 -36.25 26.91
C PRO A 136 32.37 -36.04 26.81
N GLY A 137 32.89 -35.07 27.57
CA GLY A 137 34.31 -34.97 27.81
C GLY A 137 34.78 -36.22 28.55
N SER A 138 35.71 -36.92 27.93
CA SER A 138 36.73 -37.77 28.55
C SER A 138 37.88 -37.85 27.55
#